data_AF-W6S1K6-F1
#
_entry.id   AF-W6S1K6-F1
#
_cell.length_a   1.000
_cell.length_b   1.000
_cell.length_c   1.000
_cell.angle_alpha   90.00
_cell.angle_beta   90.00
_cell.angle_gamma   90.00
#
_symmetry.space_group_name_H-M   'P 1'
#
loop_
_entity.id
_entity.type
_entity.pdbx_description
1 polymer ?
#
loop_
_entity_poly.entity_id
_entity_poly.type
_entity_poly.pdbx_seq_one_letter_code
_entity_poly.pdbx_strand_id
1 'polypeptide(L)'
;MRSLQKCFILGKYSIGFKDDFVKYNELKRQYMELSKNAAVEFNDAFFKESMTIQDIKEKALEKGNDIILKNVEVAIKYLINNDIMGIDKDTFIEKYYDKFCTLNKDFTDIISFNFISKGSNIKEVAQSIINSVGNVIGDNYGKNNYIQEILESLSNAIEDNVFKIHYSLVDAMRENGKEYIAKYVMEEEEKLSLALLNNFRDGLIPKEKEEIVVKEIIEKNPYNKELYMYLMNSGEASKKDIYEIIEFLAIDMSEEKSKEKEERTVDGIVFDTLEEAEVAKDELKRIQDIENKIKTGSESDYKEIIEEIRNGDYKTIIKDKHILELSEKLVETIESEDRKIVERYYNTLVFLDQESMKRGIAKIRNLDVRTKKVKEEKIRYIVNRSEKIIKRHRILLERAKRYEVRVKALKTLPKEEKNALIRIISKTIEKGNDIIEDLQERSEREAWRFITNNGTRSIEDVEENRI
;
A
#
# COMPACT_ATOMS: atom_id res chain seq x y z
N MET A 1 -53.50 0.25 19.12
CA MET A 1 -52.26 1.04 18.87
C MET A 1 -51.12 0.05 18.76
N ARG A 2 -50.52 -0.15 17.58
CA ARG A 2 -49.23 -0.86 17.49
C ARG A 2 -48.18 0.06 18.10
N SER A 3 -47.47 -0.40 19.13
CA SER A 3 -46.38 0.35 19.77
C SER A 3 -45.22 0.55 18.80
N LEU A 4 -44.46 1.64 18.93
CA LEU A 4 -43.18 1.81 18.26
C LEU A 4 -42.14 1.00 19.05
N GLN A 5 -41.44 0.07 18.41
CA GLN A 5 -40.45 -0.80 19.07
C GLN A 5 -39.07 -0.16 19.19
N LYS A 6 -38.72 0.66 18.21
CA LYS A 6 -37.37 1.20 18.05
C LYS A 6 -37.44 2.66 17.62
N CYS A 7 -36.77 3.52 18.38
CA CYS A 7 -36.78 4.96 18.16
C CYS A 7 -35.35 5.48 18.07
N PHE A 8 -35.15 6.51 17.24
CA PHE A 8 -33.89 7.20 17.03
C PHE A 8 -34.15 8.71 17.09
N ILE A 9 -33.15 9.46 17.54
CA ILE A 9 -33.17 10.93 17.51
C ILE A 9 -32.18 11.36 16.44
N LEU A 10 -32.63 12.07 15.42
CA LEU A 10 -31.77 12.69 14.40
C LEU A 10 -31.87 14.20 14.55
N GLY A 11 -31.02 14.79 15.39
CA GLY A 11 -31.14 16.22 15.71
C GLY A 11 -32.50 16.56 16.33
N LYS A 12 -33.31 17.36 15.63
CA LYS A 12 -34.68 17.70 16.06
C LYS A 12 -35.73 16.64 15.71
N TYR A 13 -35.39 15.64 14.90
CA TYR A 13 -36.34 14.65 14.38
C TYR A 13 -36.39 13.39 15.27
N SER A 14 -37.56 13.11 15.86
CA SER A 14 -37.80 11.84 16.55
C SER A 14 -38.37 10.81 15.58
N ILE A 15 -37.58 9.79 15.23
CA ILE A 15 -37.94 8.76 14.25
C ILE A 15 -38.29 7.46 14.97
N GLY A 16 -39.46 6.90 14.69
CA GLY A 16 -39.91 5.66 15.29
C GLY A 16 -40.28 4.63 14.23
N PHE A 17 -39.84 3.39 14.44
CA PHE A 17 -40.19 2.25 13.59
C PHE A 17 -41.18 1.32 14.28
N LYS A 18 -42.21 0.92 13.53
CA LYS A 18 -43.24 -0.04 13.95
C LYS A 18 -42.64 -1.46 14.00
N ASP A 19 -43.19 -2.31 14.87
CA ASP A 19 -42.72 -3.70 15.08
C ASP A 19 -42.65 -4.51 13.78
N ASP A 20 -43.60 -4.28 12.86
CA ASP A 20 -43.66 -4.98 11.58
C ASP A 20 -42.51 -4.61 10.64
N PHE A 21 -42.12 -3.34 10.63
CA PHE A 21 -40.93 -2.87 9.94
C PHE A 21 -39.66 -3.42 10.60
N VAL A 22 -39.57 -3.43 11.93
CA VAL A 22 -38.39 -3.96 12.63
C VAL A 22 -38.15 -5.42 12.23
N LYS A 23 -39.20 -6.24 12.19
CA LYS A 23 -39.13 -7.64 11.72
C LYS A 23 -38.73 -7.76 10.24
N TYR A 24 -39.26 -6.89 9.39
CA TYR A 24 -38.85 -6.85 7.99
C TYR A 24 -37.37 -6.48 7.83
N ASN A 25 -36.91 -5.47 8.55
CA ASN A 25 -35.52 -5.03 8.53
C ASN A 25 -34.57 -6.13 9.06
N GLU A 26 -34.96 -6.88 10.09
CA GLU A 26 -34.21 -8.06 10.55
C GLU A 26 -34.10 -9.13 9.45
N LEU A 27 -35.20 -9.44 8.75
CA LEU A 27 -35.19 -10.39 7.63
C LEU A 27 -34.29 -9.90 6.48
N LYS A 28 -34.43 -8.63 6.08
CA LYS A 28 -33.57 -8.00 5.06
C LYS A 28 -32.09 -8.12 5.44
N ARG A 29 -31.74 -7.86 6.69
CA ARG A 29 -30.34 -7.97 7.18
C ARG A 29 -29.80 -9.40 7.12
N GLN A 30 -30.61 -10.39 7.49
CA GLN A 30 -30.23 -11.79 7.37
C GLN A 30 -29.91 -12.14 5.91
N TYR A 31 -30.76 -11.71 4.98
CA TYR A 31 -30.53 -11.97 3.55
C TYR A 31 -29.39 -11.15 2.94
N MET A 32 -29.08 -9.97 3.48
CA MET A 32 -27.88 -9.22 3.12
C MET A 32 -26.58 -9.94 3.54
N GLU A 33 -26.60 -10.69 4.65
CA GLU A 33 -25.46 -11.52 5.06
C GLU A 33 -25.39 -12.81 4.21
N LEU A 34 -26.53 -13.48 4.00
CA LEU A 34 -26.60 -14.69 3.16
C LEU A 34 -26.17 -14.40 1.71
N SER A 35 -26.55 -13.25 1.15
CA SER A 35 -26.17 -12.86 -0.22
C SER A 35 -24.67 -12.64 -0.37
N LYS A 36 -24.04 -11.97 0.61
CA LYS A 36 -22.58 -11.79 0.63
C LYS A 36 -21.85 -13.11 0.77
N ASN A 37 -22.34 -14.00 1.62
CA ASN A 37 -21.78 -15.34 1.77
C ASN A 37 -21.93 -16.17 0.48
N ALA A 38 -23.03 -16.00 -0.26
CA ALA A 38 -23.25 -16.64 -1.56
C ALA A 38 -22.26 -16.14 -2.63
N ALA A 39 -21.99 -14.83 -2.68
CA ALA A 39 -20.95 -14.26 -3.53
C ALA A 39 -19.56 -14.83 -3.22
N VAL A 40 -19.19 -14.92 -1.93
CA VAL A 40 -17.93 -15.54 -1.50
C VAL A 40 -17.88 -17.02 -1.87
N GLU A 41 -18.95 -17.79 -1.62
CA GLU A 41 -19.04 -19.22 -1.99
C GLU A 41 -18.88 -19.43 -3.50
N PHE A 42 -19.44 -18.53 -4.31
CA PHE A 42 -19.27 -18.55 -5.75
C PHE A 42 -17.81 -18.28 -6.14
N ASN A 43 -17.22 -17.19 -5.65
CA ASN A 43 -15.83 -16.86 -5.94
C ASN A 43 -14.87 -17.97 -5.51
N ASP A 44 -15.04 -18.54 -4.32
CA ASP A 44 -14.22 -19.64 -3.79
C ASP A 44 -14.28 -20.91 -4.65
N ALA A 45 -15.42 -21.17 -5.30
CA ALA A 45 -15.57 -22.29 -6.23
C ALA A 45 -14.69 -22.14 -7.48
N PHE A 46 -14.36 -20.89 -7.84
CA PHE A 46 -13.62 -20.55 -9.05
C PHE A 46 -12.15 -20.15 -8.75
N PHE A 47 -11.81 -19.67 -7.55
CA PHE A 47 -10.41 -19.38 -7.18
C PHE A 47 -9.50 -20.62 -6.98
N LYS A 48 -10.07 -21.82 -6.80
CA LYS A 48 -9.30 -23.05 -6.49
C LYS A 48 -8.93 -23.88 -7.71
N GLU A 49 -9.51 -23.61 -8.87
CA GLU A 49 -9.26 -24.35 -10.11
C GLU A 49 -8.47 -23.44 -11.07
N SER A 50 -7.42 -23.94 -11.73
CA SER A 50 -6.68 -23.20 -12.76
C SER A 50 -7.60 -22.94 -13.96
N MET A 51 -8.42 -21.90 -13.87
CA MET A 51 -9.59 -21.73 -14.73
C MET A 51 -9.28 -21.11 -16.08
N THR A 52 -10.05 -21.59 -17.06
CA THR A 52 -10.18 -20.95 -18.36
C THR A 52 -11.50 -20.19 -18.46
N ILE A 53 -11.58 -19.27 -19.43
CA ILE A 53 -12.84 -18.62 -19.81
C ILE A 53 -13.92 -19.65 -20.21
N GLN A 54 -13.52 -20.80 -20.76
CA GLN A 54 -14.45 -21.85 -21.14
C GLN A 54 -15.12 -22.48 -19.91
N ASP A 55 -14.36 -22.70 -18.83
CA ASP A 55 -14.91 -23.21 -17.57
C ASP A 55 -15.98 -22.26 -16.99
N ILE A 56 -15.79 -20.94 -17.09
CA ILE A 56 -16.79 -19.94 -16.67
C ILE A 56 -18.06 -20.09 -17.51
N LYS A 57 -17.93 -20.17 -18.83
CA LYS A 57 -19.09 -20.28 -19.73
C LYS A 57 -19.92 -21.53 -19.48
N GLU A 58 -19.27 -22.64 -19.15
CA GLU A 58 -19.93 -23.93 -18.99
C GLU A 58 -20.49 -24.14 -17.58
N LYS A 59 -19.77 -23.70 -16.53
CA LYS A 59 -20.07 -24.11 -15.15
C LYS A 59 -20.63 -22.98 -14.27
N ALA A 60 -20.36 -21.72 -14.59
CA ALA A 60 -20.68 -20.63 -13.67
C ALA A 60 -22.18 -20.44 -13.47
N LEU A 61 -22.99 -20.62 -14.53
CA LEU A 61 -24.44 -20.48 -14.42
C LEU A 61 -25.05 -21.60 -13.56
N GLU A 62 -24.65 -22.85 -13.79
CA GLU A 62 -25.07 -24.00 -12.98
C GLU A 62 -24.69 -23.79 -11.51
N LYS A 63 -23.44 -23.38 -11.26
CA LYS A 63 -22.97 -23.12 -9.90
C LYS A 63 -23.73 -21.99 -9.21
N GLY A 64 -24.02 -20.90 -9.94
CA GLY A 64 -24.85 -19.81 -9.43
C GLY A 64 -26.26 -20.27 -9.07
N ASN A 65 -26.88 -21.11 -9.91
CA ASN A 65 -28.19 -21.72 -9.63
C ASN A 65 -28.14 -22.59 -8.37
N ASP A 66 -27.13 -23.45 -8.21
CA ASP A 66 -26.99 -24.29 -7.01
C ASP A 66 -26.93 -23.45 -5.71
N ILE A 67 -26.16 -22.36 -5.74
CA ILE A 67 -26.02 -21.45 -4.60
C ILE A 67 -27.35 -20.75 -4.29
N ILE A 68 -28.08 -20.29 -5.31
CA ILE A 68 -29.42 -19.71 -5.12
C ILE A 68 -30.37 -20.76 -4.53
N LEU A 69 -30.41 -21.97 -5.08
CA LEU A 69 -31.30 -23.04 -4.64
C LEU A 69 -31.05 -23.44 -3.17
N LYS A 70 -29.80 -23.44 -2.73
CA LYS A 70 -29.41 -23.63 -1.32
C LYS A 70 -29.99 -22.52 -0.42
N ASN A 71 -30.01 -21.28 -0.87
CA ASN A 71 -30.59 -20.16 -0.13
C ASN A 71 -32.13 -20.12 -0.20
N VAL A 72 -32.74 -20.68 -1.25
CA VAL A 72 -34.18 -20.94 -1.29
C VAL A 72 -34.57 -21.97 -0.23
N GLU A 73 -33.76 -23.00 0.03
CA GLU A 73 -34.03 -23.96 1.11
C GLU A 73 -34.01 -23.31 2.50
N VAL A 74 -33.19 -22.27 2.69
CA VAL A 74 -33.24 -21.43 3.91
C VAL A 74 -34.58 -20.69 3.99
N ALA A 75 -35.09 -20.16 2.88
CA ALA A 75 -36.40 -19.52 2.81
C ALA A 75 -37.54 -20.49 3.17
N ILE A 76 -37.51 -21.72 2.64
CA ILE A 76 -38.51 -22.74 2.98
C ILE A 76 -38.49 -23.06 4.47
N LYS A 77 -37.30 -23.25 5.08
CA LYS A 77 -37.17 -23.45 6.52
C LYS A 77 -37.74 -22.28 7.32
N TYR A 78 -37.50 -21.05 6.84
CA TYR A 78 -38.05 -19.85 7.45
C TYR A 78 -39.59 -19.84 7.40
N LEU A 79 -40.20 -20.19 6.27
CA LEU A 79 -41.66 -20.29 6.13
C LEU A 79 -42.25 -21.34 7.08
N ILE A 80 -41.64 -22.53 7.17
CA ILE A 80 -42.06 -23.61 8.08
C ILE A 80 -42.02 -23.13 9.54
N ASN A 81 -40.95 -22.45 9.93
CA ASN A 81 -40.80 -21.88 11.28
C ASN A 81 -41.80 -20.76 11.60
N ASN A 82 -42.48 -20.23 10.59
CA ASN A 82 -43.55 -19.24 10.72
C ASN A 82 -44.94 -19.85 10.46
N ASP A 83 -45.09 -21.17 10.61
CA ASP A 83 -46.32 -21.96 10.41
C ASP A 83 -46.89 -21.93 8.98
N ILE A 84 -46.03 -21.77 7.97
CA ILE A 84 -46.40 -21.85 6.56
C ILE A 84 -45.78 -23.13 5.98
N MET A 85 -46.52 -24.24 6.08
CA MET A 85 -46.05 -25.58 5.68
C MET A 85 -46.55 -26.01 4.30
N GLY A 86 -47.49 -25.27 3.71
CA GLY A 86 -48.12 -25.61 2.42
C GLY A 86 -47.35 -25.13 1.19
N ILE A 87 -46.12 -24.63 1.35
CA ILE A 87 -45.28 -24.13 0.27
C ILE A 87 -44.00 -24.96 0.25
N ASP A 88 -43.82 -25.74 -0.81
CA ASP A 88 -42.56 -26.44 -1.09
C ASP A 88 -41.61 -25.56 -1.94
N LYS A 89 -40.44 -26.12 -2.26
CA LYS A 89 -39.39 -25.43 -3.01
C LYS A 89 -39.87 -24.98 -4.39
N ASP A 90 -40.52 -25.86 -5.14
CA ASP A 90 -40.96 -25.59 -6.50
C ASP A 90 -42.08 -24.55 -6.52
N THR A 91 -43.07 -24.70 -5.63
CA THR A 91 -44.14 -23.70 -5.44
C THR A 91 -43.57 -22.35 -5.04
N PHE A 92 -42.56 -22.30 -4.17
CA PHE A 92 -41.93 -21.05 -3.78
C PHE A 92 -41.26 -20.36 -4.97
N ILE A 93 -40.51 -21.13 -5.76
CA ILE A 93 -39.81 -20.61 -6.93
C ILE A 93 -40.81 -20.06 -7.93
N GLU A 94 -41.75 -20.90 -8.39
CA GLU A 94 -42.69 -20.54 -9.45
C GLU A 94 -43.62 -19.39 -9.07
N LYS A 95 -44.14 -19.38 -7.83
CA LYS A 95 -45.14 -18.41 -7.42
C LYS A 95 -44.54 -17.10 -6.91
N TYR A 96 -43.41 -17.16 -6.21
CA TYR A 96 -42.89 -16.01 -5.44
C TYR A 96 -41.53 -15.49 -5.90
N TYR A 97 -40.63 -16.36 -6.37
CA TYR A 97 -39.24 -15.97 -6.65
C TYR A 97 -38.94 -15.72 -8.13
N ASP A 98 -39.58 -16.44 -9.05
CA ASP A 98 -39.31 -16.36 -10.49
C ASP A 98 -39.39 -14.92 -11.04
N LYS A 99 -40.36 -14.14 -10.54
CA LYS A 99 -40.52 -12.71 -10.90
C LYS A 99 -39.36 -11.79 -10.48
N PHE A 100 -38.50 -12.23 -9.56
CA PHE A 100 -37.32 -11.49 -9.11
C PHE A 100 -36.01 -12.10 -9.59
N CYS A 101 -36.01 -13.39 -9.95
CA CYS A 101 -34.82 -14.09 -10.41
C CYS A 101 -34.41 -13.60 -11.80
N THR A 102 -33.26 -12.93 -11.89
CA THR A 102 -32.71 -12.40 -13.15
C THR A 102 -31.43 -13.12 -13.58
N LEU A 103 -30.96 -14.12 -12.82
CA LEU A 103 -29.64 -14.74 -12.98
C LEU A 103 -29.31 -15.12 -14.43
N ASN A 104 -30.21 -15.81 -15.14
CA ASN A 104 -29.98 -16.23 -16.53
C ASN A 104 -29.75 -15.03 -17.47
N LYS A 105 -30.52 -13.95 -17.27
CA LYS A 105 -30.38 -12.71 -18.04
C LYS A 105 -29.06 -12.02 -17.67
N ASP A 106 -28.79 -11.85 -16.36
CA ASP A 106 -27.59 -11.19 -15.85
C ASP A 106 -26.33 -11.90 -16.37
N PHE A 107 -26.30 -13.22 -16.32
CA PHE A 107 -25.21 -14.04 -16.87
C PHE A 107 -25.04 -13.82 -18.37
N THR A 108 -26.13 -13.85 -19.13
CA THR A 108 -26.09 -13.65 -20.58
C THR A 108 -25.56 -12.26 -20.93
N ASP A 109 -26.00 -11.22 -20.21
CA ASP A 109 -25.60 -9.84 -20.42
C ASP A 109 -24.13 -9.62 -20.02
N ILE A 110 -23.68 -10.15 -18.88
CA ILE A 110 -22.30 -10.05 -18.40
C ILE A 110 -21.33 -10.75 -19.37
N ILE A 111 -21.67 -11.97 -19.80
CA ILE A 111 -20.88 -12.72 -20.78
C ILE A 111 -20.85 -11.93 -22.10
N SER A 112 -22.01 -11.59 -22.65
CA SER A 112 -22.12 -10.91 -23.95
C SER A 112 -21.38 -9.57 -23.96
N PHE A 113 -21.57 -8.73 -22.94
CA PHE A 113 -20.90 -7.44 -22.81
C PHE A 113 -19.38 -7.59 -22.77
N ASN A 114 -18.87 -8.54 -21.98
CA ASN A 114 -17.42 -8.75 -21.85
C ASN A 114 -16.79 -9.36 -23.12
N PHE A 115 -17.54 -10.13 -23.93
CA PHE A 115 -17.05 -10.67 -25.21
C PHE A 115 -17.21 -9.71 -26.39
N ILE A 116 -18.17 -8.78 -26.35
CA ILE A 116 -18.46 -7.82 -27.44
C ILE A 116 -17.66 -6.52 -27.27
N SER A 117 -17.55 -5.98 -26.05
CA SER A 117 -16.95 -4.65 -25.81
C SER A 117 -15.43 -4.60 -25.98
N LYS A 118 -14.73 -5.74 -25.93
CA LYS A 118 -13.26 -5.83 -26.09
C LYS A 118 -12.81 -6.51 -27.41
N GLY A 119 -13.68 -6.65 -28.42
CA GLY A 119 -13.34 -7.31 -29.68
C GLY A 119 -14.07 -6.81 -30.93
N SER A 120 -13.52 -5.79 -31.58
CA SER A 120 -13.60 -5.71 -33.04
C SER A 120 -12.80 -6.90 -33.62
N ASN A 121 -13.40 -7.64 -34.56
CA ASN A 121 -12.94 -8.90 -35.18
C ASN A 121 -13.10 -10.20 -34.37
N ILE A 122 -14.36 -10.56 -34.09
CA ILE A 122 -14.81 -11.87 -33.56
C ILE A 122 -14.31 -13.10 -34.36
N LYS A 123 -13.91 -12.96 -35.64
CA LYS A 123 -13.35 -14.08 -36.42
C LYS A 123 -11.85 -14.34 -36.21
N GLU A 124 -11.06 -13.35 -35.80
CA GLU A 124 -9.60 -13.53 -35.65
C GLU A 124 -9.21 -13.91 -34.22
N VAL A 125 -9.92 -13.41 -33.20
CA VAL A 125 -9.66 -13.78 -31.80
C VAL A 125 -10.15 -15.20 -31.49
N ALA A 126 -11.32 -15.59 -32.00
CA ALA A 126 -11.79 -16.98 -31.86
C ALA A 126 -10.83 -17.95 -32.58
N GLN A 127 -10.29 -17.58 -33.74
CA GLN A 127 -9.35 -18.42 -34.49
C GLN A 127 -7.92 -18.41 -33.91
N SER A 128 -7.47 -17.33 -33.27
CA SER A 128 -6.16 -17.29 -32.58
C SER A 128 -6.18 -18.00 -31.22
N ILE A 129 -7.32 -18.01 -30.53
CA ILE A 129 -7.52 -18.80 -29.30
C ILE A 129 -7.54 -20.31 -29.61
N ILE A 130 -8.18 -20.72 -30.71
CA ILE A 130 -8.15 -22.13 -31.18
C ILE A 130 -6.73 -22.55 -31.59
N ASN A 131 -5.92 -21.66 -32.16
CA ASN A 131 -4.55 -21.94 -32.61
C ASN A 131 -3.47 -21.75 -31.51
N SER A 132 -3.82 -21.29 -30.31
CA SER A 132 -2.87 -21.09 -29.19
C SER A 132 -2.90 -22.22 -28.13
N VAL A 133 -3.47 -23.38 -28.49
CA VAL A 133 -3.46 -24.63 -27.69
C VAL A 133 -2.05 -25.26 -27.59
N GLY A 134 -1.03 -24.70 -28.23
CA GLY A 134 0.34 -25.20 -28.09
C GLY A 134 1.36 -24.07 -28.16
N ASN A 135 1.99 -23.78 -27.02
CA ASN A 135 3.14 -22.89 -26.85
C ASN A 135 2.88 -21.40 -27.12
N VAL A 136 2.79 -20.60 -26.05
CA VAL A 136 3.60 -19.38 -25.89
C VAL A 136 3.68 -19.07 -24.39
N ILE A 137 4.92 -19.15 -23.88
CA ILE A 137 5.37 -18.60 -22.61
C ILE A 137 5.48 -17.10 -22.81
N GLY A 138 4.69 -16.29 -22.10
CA GLY A 138 4.77 -14.82 -22.13
C GLY A 138 3.54 -14.13 -21.54
N ASP A 139 3.75 -13.45 -20.40
CA ASP A 139 2.92 -12.44 -19.73
C ASP A 139 1.61 -12.86 -19.03
N ASN A 140 1.76 -13.32 -17.78
CA ASN A 140 0.69 -13.69 -16.83
C ASN A 140 -0.06 -12.52 -16.17
N TYR A 141 0.30 -11.25 -16.39
CA TYR A 141 -0.30 -10.12 -15.66
C TYR A 141 -1.64 -9.61 -16.23
N GLY A 142 -1.87 -9.69 -17.54
CA GLY A 142 -3.09 -9.18 -18.18
C GLY A 142 -4.29 -10.15 -18.20
N LYS A 143 -4.02 -11.47 -18.19
CA LYS A 143 -5.06 -12.53 -18.27
C LYS A 143 -5.80 -12.73 -16.94
N ASN A 144 -5.12 -12.57 -15.81
CA ASN A 144 -5.72 -12.74 -14.49
C ASN A 144 -6.72 -11.63 -14.14
N ASN A 145 -6.49 -10.40 -14.60
CA ASN A 145 -7.36 -9.27 -14.25
C ASN A 145 -8.73 -9.34 -14.95
N TYR A 146 -8.78 -9.80 -16.21
CA TYR A 146 -10.04 -9.90 -16.97
C TYR A 146 -10.97 -11.02 -16.46
N ILE A 147 -10.40 -12.18 -16.11
CA ILE A 147 -11.18 -13.27 -15.50
C ILE A 147 -11.76 -12.81 -14.16
N GLN A 148 -10.98 -12.07 -13.38
CA GLN A 148 -11.42 -11.51 -12.11
C GLN A 148 -12.59 -10.52 -12.29
N GLU A 149 -12.52 -9.58 -13.26
CA GLU A 149 -13.63 -8.65 -13.58
C GLU A 149 -14.95 -9.39 -13.90
N ILE A 150 -14.88 -10.49 -14.67
CA ILE A 150 -16.05 -11.30 -15.00
C ILE A 150 -16.59 -11.99 -13.74
N LEU A 151 -15.72 -12.63 -12.95
CA LEU A 151 -16.13 -13.33 -11.74
C LEU A 151 -16.75 -12.38 -10.70
N GLU A 152 -16.18 -11.19 -10.53
CA GLU A 152 -16.75 -10.14 -9.67
C GLU A 152 -18.16 -9.74 -10.15
N SER A 153 -18.34 -9.55 -11.46
CA SER A 153 -19.65 -9.22 -12.03
C SER A 153 -20.68 -10.34 -11.82
N LEU A 154 -20.29 -11.60 -12.03
CA LEU A 154 -21.16 -12.77 -11.83
C LEU A 154 -21.46 -12.99 -10.34
N SER A 155 -20.47 -12.81 -9.47
CA SER A 155 -20.61 -12.84 -8.02
C SER A 155 -21.63 -11.82 -7.54
N ASN A 156 -21.56 -10.58 -8.05
CA ASN A 156 -22.53 -9.53 -7.74
C ASN A 156 -23.94 -9.88 -8.22
N ALA A 157 -24.08 -10.50 -9.39
CA ALA A 157 -25.37 -10.99 -9.87
C ALA A 157 -25.95 -12.07 -8.95
N ILE A 158 -25.12 -12.98 -8.44
CA ILE A 158 -25.55 -14.01 -7.48
C ILE A 158 -25.94 -13.38 -6.14
N GLU A 159 -25.15 -12.42 -5.64
CA GLU A 159 -25.48 -11.66 -4.43
C GLU A 159 -26.86 -11.02 -4.57
N ASP A 160 -27.12 -10.28 -5.65
CA ASP A 160 -28.39 -9.61 -5.88
C ASP A 160 -29.58 -10.60 -5.96
N ASN A 161 -29.41 -11.71 -6.68
CA ASN A 161 -30.46 -12.74 -6.78
C ASN A 161 -30.75 -13.39 -5.43
N VAL A 162 -29.72 -13.77 -4.65
CA VAL A 162 -29.90 -14.32 -3.30
C VAL A 162 -30.52 -13.29 -2.36
N PHE A 163 -30.12 -12.02 -2.46
CA PHE A 163 -30.70 -10.96 -1.66
C PHE A 163 -32.21 -10.84 -1.94
N LYS A 164 -32.64 -10.83 -3.20
CA LYS A 164 -34.06 -10.72 -3.62
C LYS A 164 -34.98 -11.83 -3.09
N ILE A 165 -34.46 -12.96 -2.62
CA ILE A 165 -35.27 -14.02 -1.97
C ILE A 165 -36.08 -13.46 -0.79
N HIS A 166 -35.59 -12.44 -0.08
CA HIS A 166 -36.35 -11.84 1.03
C HIS A 166 -37.65 -11.16 0.58
N TYR A 167 -37.72 -10.63 -0.65
CA TYR A 167 -38.98 -10.09 -1.21
C TYR A 167 -40.00 -11.21 -1.39
N SER A 168 -39.58 -12.33 -1.96
CA SER A 168 -40.42 -13.53 -2.12
C SER A 168 -40.92 -14.08 -0.79
N LEU A 169 -40.09 -14.06 0.26
CA LEU A 169 -40.50 -14.45 1.61
C LEU A 169 -41.58 -13.53 2.16
N VAL A 170 -41.43 -12.21 2.02
CA VAL A 170 -42.43 -11.24 2.47
C VAL A 170 -43.75 -11.47 1.75
N ASP A 171 -43.73 -11.69 0.44
CA ASP A 171 -44.94 -11.99 -0.34
C ASP A 171 -45.62 -13.28 0.13
N ALA A 172 -44.86 -14.37 0.26
CA ALA A 172 -45.37 -15.66 0.74
C ALA A 172 -45.97 -15.54 2.16
N MET A 173 -45.30 -14.83 3.06
CA MET A 173 -45.78 -14.60 4.43
C MET A 173 -47.11 -13.83 4.43
N ARG A 174 -47.18 -12.74 3.67
CA ARG A 174 -48.35 -11.86 3.67
C ARG A 174 -49.56 -12.50 3.00
N GLU A 175 -49.37 -13.23 1.89
CA GLU A 175 -50.46 -14.01 1.27
C GLU A 175 -51.01 -15.10 2.20
N ASN A 176 -50.20 -15.61 3.13
CA ASN A 176 -50.61 -16.57 4.16
C ASN A 176 -51.04 -15.88 5.48
N GLY A 177 -51.44 -14.61 5.42
CA GLY A 177 -52.06 -13.89 6.53
C GLY A 177 -51.10 -13.43 7.64
N LYS A 178 -49.78 -13.50 7.43
CA LYS A 178 -48.79 -13.02 8.39
C LYS A 178 -48.57 -11.51 8.24
N GLU A 179 -49.54 -10.70 8.69
CA GLU A 179 -49.48 -9.24 8.58
C GLU A 179 -48.54 -8.54 9.60
N TYR A 180 -47.90 -9.30 10.48
CA TYR A 180 -46.93 -8.75 11.43
C TYR A 180 -45.58 -8.41 10.82
N ILE A 181 -45.36 -8.68 9.52
CA ILE A 181 -44.17 -8.26 8.79
C ILE A 181 -44.56 -7.18 7.77
N ALA A 182 -43.81 -6.08 7.73
CA ALA A 182 -44.06 -5.00 6.79
C ALA A 182 -43.81 -5.44 5.34
N LYS A 183 -44.33 -4.67 4.38
CA LYS A 183 -43.94 -4.81 2.98
C LYS A 183 -42.53 -4.24 2.79
N TYR A 184 -41.83 -4.73 1.78
CA TYR A 184 -40.63 -4.07 1.29
C TYR A 184 -41.01 -2.76 0.57
N VAL A 185 -40.03 -1.86 0.44
CA VAL A 185 -40.22 -0.56 -0.21
C VAL A 185 -40.46 -0.78 -1.70
N MET A 186 -41.55 -0.23 -2.22
CA MET A 186 -41.90 -0.32 -3.64
C MET A 186 -41.29 0.85 -4.42
N GLU A 187 -41.06 0.67 -5.72
CA GLU A 187 -40.46 1.67 -6.61
C GLU A 187 -41.19 3.04 -6.56
N GLU A 188 -42.52 3.04 -6.43
CA GLU A 188 -43.29 4.28 -6.31
C GLU A 188 -43.01 5.04 -5.01
N GLU A 189 -42.79 4.31 -3.91
CA GLU A 189 -42.45 4.92 -2.62
C GLU A 189 -41.01 5.44 -2.61
N GLU A 190 -40.08 4.75 -3.29
CA GLU A 190 -38.72 5.25 -3.50
C GLU A 190 -38.72 6.57 -4.28
N LYS A 191 -39.47 6.64 -5.40
CA LYS A 191 -39.62 7.85 -6.21
C LYS A 191 -40.22 9.00 -5.41
N LEU A 192 -41.24 8.73 -4.60
CA LEU A 192 -41.86 9.73 -3.75
C LEU A 192 -40.90 10.23 -2.66
N SER A 193 -40.19 9.32 -1.99
CA SER A 193 -39.17 9.65 -0.99
C SER A 193 -38.08 10.56 -1.59
N LEU A 194 -37.60 10.24 -2.79
CA LEU A 194 -36.61 11.07 -3.49
C LEU A 194 -37.15 12.45 -3.89
N ALA A 195 -38.38 12.53 -4.40
CA ALA A 195 -39.00 13.80 -4.75
C ALA A 195 -39.19 14.72 -3.53
N LEU A 196 -39.63 14.15 -2.40
CA LEU A 196 -39.74 14.87 -1.13
C LEU A 196 -38.37 15.37 -0.64
N LEU A 197 -37.34 14.53 -0.73
CA LEU A 197 -35.97 14.91 -0.38
C LEU A 197 -35.44 16.06 -1.25
N ASN A 198 -35.65 16.02 -2.56
CA ASN A 198 -35.23 17.10 -3.45
C ASN A 198 -35.91 18.42 -3.11
N ASN A 199 -37.23 18.40 -2.90
CA ASN A 199 -37.97 19.60 -2.49
C ASN A 199 -37.50 20.14 -1.12
N PHE A 200 -37.16 19.25 -0.19
CA PHE A 200 -36.61 19.64 1.11
C PHE A 200 -35.23 20.28 0.96
N ARG A 201 -34.32 19.66 0.21
CA ARG A 201 -32.97 20.19 -0.08
C ARG A 201 -32.99 21.54 -0.78
N ASP A 202 -33.92 21.72 -1.72
CA ASP A 202 -34.08 22.95 -2.50
C ASP A 202 -34.74 24.09 -1.68
N GLY A 203 -35.08 23.85 -0.41
CA GLY A 203 -35.71 24.84 0.47
C GLY A 203 -37.15 25.19 0.07
N LEU A 204 -37.80 24.33 -0.73
CA LEU A 204 -39.19 24.51 -1.17
C LEU A 204 -40.20 24.13 -0.08
N ILE A 205 -39.76 23.42 0.96
CA ILE A 205 -40.56 23.02 2.11
C ILE A 205 -40.57 24.15 3.15
N PRO A 206 -41.74 24.66 3.57
CA PRO A 206 -41.82 25.64 4.66
C PRO A 206 -41.24 25.08 5.96
N LYS A 207 -40.57 25.93 6.76
CA LYS A 207 -39.85 25.52 7.99
C LYS A 207 -40.71 24.73 8.97
N GLU A 208 -41.97 25.13 9.12
CA GLU A 208 -42.95 24.48 9.99
C GLU A 208 -43.38 23.09 9.52
N LYS A 209 -43.09 22.71 8.27
CA LYS A 209 -43.40 21.40 7.68
C LYS A 209 -42.19 20.48 7.54
N GLU A 210 -40.97 21.00 7.72
CA GLU A 210 -39.73 20.23 7.56
C GLU A 210 -39.74 18.92 8.36
N GLU A 211 -40.11 18.98 9.64
CA GLU A 211 -40.15 17.77 10.49
C GLU A 211 -41.09 16.70 9.96
N ILE A 212 -42.26 17.12 9.47
CA ILE A 212 -43.27 16.21 8.90
C ILE A 212 -42.72 15.58 7.61
N VAL A 213 -42.11 16.40 6.75
CA VAL A 213 -41.57 15.94 5.47
C VAL A 213 -40.39 14.98 5.68
N VAL A 214 -39.46 15.27 6.60
CA VAL A 214 -38.35 14.36 6.91
C VAL A 214 -38.86 13.02 7.42
N LYS A 215 -39.87 13.01 8.29
CA LYS A 215 -40.52 11.78 8.75
C LYS A 215 -41.21 11.04 7.61
N GLU A 216 -41.84 11.75 6.68
CA GLU A 216 -42.49 11.15 5.50
C GLU A 216 -41.48 10.53 4.53
N ILE A 217 -40.33 11.19 4.29
CA ILE A 217 -39.23 10.64 3.48
C ILE A 217 -38.76 9.29 4.06
N ILE A 218 -38.56 9.24 5.39
CA ILE A 218 -38.13 8.03 6.10
C ILE A 218 -39.23 6.98 6.10
N GLU A 219 -40.51 7.34 6.32
CA GLU A 219 -41.61 6.38 6.28
C GLU A 219 -41.74 5.73 4.89
N LYS A 220 -41.53 6.51 3.83
CA LYS A 220 -41.60 6.05 2.44
C LYS A 220 -40.42 5.21 2.01
N ASN A 221 -39.21 5.62 2.35
CA ASN A 221 -38.02 4.82 2.12
C ASN A 221 -37.02 5.02 3.27
N PRO A 222 -37.06 4.16 4.30
CA PRO A 222 -36.12 4.21 5.41
C PRO A 222 -34.68 4.06 4.95
N TYR A 223 -34.43 3.39 3.81
CA TYR A 223 -33.11 3.07 3.30
C TYR A 223 -32.53 4.16 2.38
N ASN A 224 -33.17 5.33 2.28
CA ASN A 224 -32.70 6.45 1.47
C ASN A 224 -31.39 7.04 2.03
N LYS A 225 -30.25 6.51 1.55
CA LYS A 225 -28.88 6.94 1.92
C LYS A 225 -28.67 8.44 1.78
N GLU A 226 -29.23 9.04 0.74
CA GLU A 226 -29.07 10.46 0.43
C GLU A 226 -29.65 11.38 1.51
N LEU A 227 -30.76 11.01 2.15
CA LEU A 227 -31.31 11.77 3.26
C LEU A 227 -30.30 11.84 4.42
N TYR A 228 -29.77 10.69 4.84
CA TYR A 228 -28.84 10.62 5.97
C TYR A 228 -27.54 11.37 5.68
N MET A 229 -27.02 11.26 4.45
CA MET A 229 -25.88 12.06 3.99
C MET A 229 -26.18 13.56 4.07
N TYR A 230 -27.36 13.99 3.62
CA TYR A 230 -27.73 15.40 3.68
C TYR A 230 -27.79 15.92 5.12
N LEU A 231 -28.50 15.22 6.00
CA LEU A 231 -28.64 15.61 7.42
C LEU A 231 -27.30 15.65 8.16
N MET A 232 -26.39 14.73 7.80
CA MET A 232 -25.03 14.68 8.34
C MET A 232 -24.19 15.88 7.86
N ASN A 233 -24.25 16.20 6.56
CA ASN A 233 -23.44 17.25 5.95
C ASN A 233 -23.97 18.66 6.23
N SER A 234 -25.28 18.83 6.43
CA SER A 234 -25.89 20.11 6.79
C SER A 234 -25.72 20.46 8.28
N GLY A 235 -25.28 19.50 9.10
CA GLY A 235 -25.19 19.65 10.56
C GLY A 235 -26.55 19.62 11.27
N GLU A 236 -27.62 19.22 10.59
CA GLU A 236 -28.95 19.09 11.18
C GLU A 236 -29.06 17.94 12.18
N ALA A 237 -28.23 16.90 12.02
CA ALA A 237 -28.13 15.78 12.96
C ALA A 237 -26.66 15.46 13.24
N SER A 238 -26.36 14.98 14.45
CA SER A 238 -24.99 14.59 14.79
C SER A 238 -24.59 13.33 14.01
N LYS A 239 -23.30 13.20 13.67
CA LYS A 239 -22.77 11.99 13.01
C LYS A 239 -23.07 10.72 13.80
N LYS A 240 -22.99 10.80 15.13
CA LYS A 240 -23.28 9.68 16.02
C LYS A 240 -24.72 9.18 15.85
N ASP A 241 -25.67 10.10 15.86
CA ASP A 241 -27.09 9.79 15.71
C ASP A 241 -27.40 9.20 14.34
N ILE A 242 -26.80 9.76 13.28
CA ILE A 242 -26.91 9.23 11.92
C ILE A 242 -26.32 7.82 11.84
N TYR A 243 -25.14 7.59 12.43
CA TYR A 243 -24.50 6.28 12.45
C TYR A 243 -25.34 5.22 13.16
N GLU A 244 -26.03 5.57 14.25
CA GLU A 244 -26.91 4.64 14.96
C GLU A 244 -28.07 4.15 14.09
N ILE A 245 -28.74 5.04 13.36
CA ILE A 245 -29.88 4.66 12.52
C ILE A 245 -29.46 3.90 11.25
N ILE A 246 -28.39 4.32 10.56
CA ILE A 246 -27.91 3.62 9.37
C ILE A 246 -27.39 2.22 9.72
N GLU A 247 -26.79 2.06 10.91
CA GLU A 247 -26.33 0.76 11.39
C GLU A 247 -27.52 -0.14 11.63
N PHE A 248 -28.60 0.36 12.25
CA PHE A 248 -29.85 -0.40 12.39
C PHE A 248 -30.44 -0.81 11.04
N LEU A 249 -30.48 0.09 10.05
CA LEU A 249 -31.05 -0.15 8.72
C LEU A 249 -30.12 -0.93 7.76
N ALA A 250 -28.88 -1.16 8.18
CA ALA A 250 -27.81 -1.75 7.37
C ALA A 250 -27.60 -1.00 6.04
N ILE A 251 -27.53 0.32 6.10
CA ILE A 251 -27.18 1.18 4.95
C ILE A 251 -25.66 1.29 4.88
N ASP A 252 -25.09 1.01 3.70
CA ASP A 252 -23.65 1.07 3.48
C ASP A 252 -23.16 2.53 3.36
N MET A 253 -22.29 2.90 4.30
CA MET A 253 -21.61 4.20 4.38
C MET A 253 -20.08 4.03 4.44
N SER A 254 -19.57 2.91 3.94
CA SER A 254 -18.13 2.60 3.95
C SER A 254 -17.29 3.61 3.19
N GLU A 255 -17.74 4.04 2.00
CA GLU A 255 -17.08 5.06 1.20
C GLU A 255 -17.01 6.41 1.92
N GLU A 256 -18.10 6.86 2.53
CA GLU A 256 -18.16 8.13 3.26
C GLU A 256 -17.27 8.08 4.51
N LYS A 257 -17.28 6.95 5.23
CA LYS A 257 -16.37 6.72 6.37
C LYS A 257 -14.90 6.73 5.91
N SER A 258 -14.58 6.21 4.72
CA SER A 258 -13.23 6.27 4.14
C SER A 258 -12.83 7.69 3.80
N LYS A 259 -13.69 8.43 3.07
CA LYS A 259 -13.45 9.83 2.71
C LYS A 259 -13.22 10.71 3.93
N GLU A 260 -14.05 10.58 4.96
CA GLU A 260 -13.86 11.31 6.22
C GLU A 260 -12.52 10.96 6.90
N LYS A 261 -12.11 9.69 6.86
CA LYS A 261 -10.82 9.28 7.38
C LYS A 261 -9.68 9.88 6.57
N GLU A 262 -9.79 9.89 5.24
CA GLU A 262 -8.80 10.49 4.33
C GLU A 262 -8.67 12.01 4.57
N GLU A 263 -9.79 12.72 4.72
CA GLU A 263 -9.79 14.17 4.99
C GLU A 263 -9.14 14.52 6.34
N ARG A 264 -9.30 13.65 7.34
CA ARG A 264 -8.64 13.75 8.65
C ARG A 264 -7.23 13.17 8.67
N THR A 265 -6.74 12.61 7.56
CA THR A 265 -5.39 12.07 7.48
C THR A 265 -4.44 13.14 6.98
N VAL A 266 -3.43 13.46 7.78
CA VAL A 266 -2.37 14.38 7.39
C VAL A 266 -1.04 13.67 7.55
N ASP A 267 -0.31 13.56 6.44
CA ASP A 267 1.00 12.90 6.39
C ASP A 267 1.00 11.48 7.03
N GLY A 268 -0.04 10.70 6.72
CA GLY A 268 -0.21 9.33 7.22
C GLY A 268 -0.72 9.20 8.66
N ILE A 269 -1.01 10.32 9.35
CA ILE A 269 -1.59 10.34 10.70
C ILE A 269 -3.08 10.69 10.60
N VAL A 270 -3.95 9.84 11.17
CA VAL A 270 -5.39 10.09 11.25
C VAL A 270 -5.69 10.87 12.53
N PHE A 271 -6.28 12.06 12.41
CA PHE A 271 -6.67 12.92 13.53
C PHE A 271 -8.12 12.66 13.96
N ASP A 272 -8.46 12.96 15.21
CA ASP A 272 -9.80 12.68 15.74
C ASP A 272 -10.86 13.59 15.10
N THR A 273 -10.49 14.82 14.76
CA THR A 273 -11.40 15.84 14.20
C THR A 273 -10.83 16.47 12.92
N LEU A 274 -11.70 17.03 12.09
CA LEU A 274 -11.29 17.78 10.91
C LEU A 274 -10.57 19.07 11.30
N GLU A 275 -11.00 19.72 12.37
CA GLU A 275 -10.37 20.93 12.89
C GLU A 275 -8.92 20.67 13.31
N GLU A 276 -8.67 19.56 14.00
CA GLU A 276 -7.31 19.15 14.37
C GLU A 276 -6.47 18.80 13.14
N ALA A 277 -7.06 18.11 12.14
CA ALA A 277 -6.38 17.83 10.88
C ALA A 277 -6.02 19.12 10.11
N GLU A 278 -6.88 20.13 10.08
CA GLU A 278 -6.56 21.43 9.46
C GLU A 278 -5.41 22.14 10.17
N VAL A 279 -5.39 22.15 11.52
CA VAL A 279 -4.24 22.64 12.29
C VAL A 279 -2.97 21.87 11.92
N ALA A 280 -3.07 20.56 11.79
CA ALA A 280 -1.95 19.70 11.42
C ALA A 280 -1.42 20.02 10.00
N LYS A 281 -2.30 20.28 9.01
CA LYS A 281 -1.90 20.69 7.65
C LYS A 281 -1.11 22.00 7.66
N ASP A 282 -1.56 22.97 8.44
CA ASP A 282 -0.87 24.26 8.59
C ASP A 282 0.50 24.10 9.27
N GLU A 283 0.57 23.27 10.31
CA GLU A 283 1.82 22.94 11.01
C GLU A 283 2.81 22.20 10.11
N LEU A 284 2.34 21.21 9.34
CA LEU A 284 3.12 20.45 8.37
C LEU A 284 3.78 21.38 7.36
N LYS A 285 3.04 22.34 6.81
CA LYS A 285 3.59 23.31 5.85
C LYS A 285 4.75 24.11 6.46
N ARG A 286 4.61 24.58 7.71
CA ARG A 286 5.69 25.28 8.41
C ARG A 286 6.89 24.38 8.66
N ILE A 287 6.67 23.12 9.04
CA ILE A 287 7.73 22.13 9.24
C ILE A 287 8.48 21.90 7.92
N GLN A 288 7.77 21.68 6.82
CA GLN A 288 8.35 21.49 5.49
C GLN A 288 9.17 22.72 5.04
N ASP A 289 8.69 23.94 5.32
CA ASP A 289 9.45 25.16 5.04
C ASP A 289 10.76 25.23 5.83
N ILE A 290 10.77 24.74 7.08
CA ILE A 290 11.97 24.62 7.91
C ILE A 290 12.90 23.53 7.35
N GLU A 291 12.37 22.34 7.02
CA GLU A 291 13.13 21.22 6.45
C GLU A 291 13.80 21.59 5.12
N ASN A 292 13.15 22.41 4.29
CA ASN A 292 13.70 22.91 3.04
C ASN A 292 14.96 23.79 3.20
N LYS A 293 15.28 24.21 4.43
CA LYS A 293 16.53 24.94 4.72
C LYS A 293 17.76 24.02 4.77
N ILE A 294 17.59 22.69 4.79
CA ILE A 294 18.69 21.74 4.73
C ILE A 294 19.40 21.87 3.37
N LYS A 295 20.62 22.42 3.37
CA LYS A 295 21.38 22.68 2.13
C LYS A 295 22.26 21.52 1.72
N THR A 296 23.00 20.98 2.67
CA THR A 296 24.09 20.03 2.43
C THR A 296 23.80 18.65 2.97
N GLY A 297 22.76 18.52 3.80
CA GLY A 297 22.48 17.28 4.53
C GLY A 297 23.59 16.96 5.53
N SER A 298 24.23 18.00 6.08
CA SER A 298 25.28 17.84 7.09
C SER A 298 24.68 17.49 8.45
N GLU A 299 25.49 16.91 9.34
CA GLU A 299 25.10 16.70 10.74
C GLU A 299 24.62 18.01 11.41
N SER A 300 25.27 19.13 11.09
CA SER A 300 24.91 20.44 11.64
C SER A 300 23.54 20.89 11.14
N ASP A 301 23.26 20.69 9.83
CA ASP A 301 21.98 21.06 9.23
C ASP A 301 20.84 20.33 9.95
N TYR A 302 20.94 18.99 10.10
CA TYR A 302 19.89 18.21 10.77
C TYR A 302 19.70 18.60 12.24
N LYS A 303 20.78 18.84 12.99
CA LYS A 303 20.66 19.26 14.41
C LYS A 303 19.99 20.61 14.56
N GLU A 304 20.36 21.59 13.73
CA GLU A 304 19.77 22.93 13.75
C GLU A 304 18.27 22.86 13.44
N ILE A 305 17.89 22.10 12.41
CA ILE A 305 16.49 21.95 12.00
C ILE A 305 15.66 21.18 13.04
N ILE A 306 16.19 20.11 13.62
CA ILE A 306 15.50 19.37 14.70
C ILE A 306 15.24 20.29 15.90
N GLU A 307 16.22 21.10 16.29
CA GLU A 307 16.04 22.06 17.38
C GLU A 307 15.08 23.20 17.01
N GLU A 308 15.09 23.69 15.78
CA GLU A 308 14.13 24.69 15.31
C GLU A 308 12.68 24.15 15.40
N ILE A 309 12.44 22.93 14.92
CA ILE A 309 11.12 22.28 14.99
C ILE A 309 10.74 22.00 16.46
N ARG A 310 11.68 21.53 17.29
CA ARG A 310 11.40 21.21 18.70
C ARG A 310 10.98 22.43 19.52
N ASN A 311 11.56 23.59 19.22
CA ASN A 311 11.27 24.85 19.92
C ASN A 311 10.06 25.61 19.36
N GLY A 312 9.49 25.17 18.22
CA GLY A 312 8.29 25.77 17.66
C GLY A 312 7.02 25.44 18.45
N ASP A 313 6.05 26.36 18.39
CA ASP A 313 4.73 26.18 19.02
C ASP A 313 3.82 25.35 18.11
N TYR A 314 3.91 24.02 18.26
CA TYR A 314 3.10 23.02 17.57
C TYR A 314 2.20 22.28 18.55
N LYS A 315 0.92 22.20 18.19
CA LYS A 315 -0.15 21.59 18.99
C LYS A 315 -0.38 20.12 18.62
N THR A 316 -0.07 19.74 17.39
CA THR A 316 -0.33 18.38 16.91
C THR A 316 0.89 17.48 17.04
N ILE A 317 0.67 16.17 16.89
CA ILE A 317 1.72 15.15 16.93
C ILE A 317 2.60 15.10 15.66
N ILE A 318 2.30 15.91 14.63
CA ILE A 318 3.08 15.94 13.38
C ILE A 318 4.54 16.29 13.64
N LYS A 319 4.81 17.23 14.56
CA LYS A 319 6.21 17.60 14.89
C LYS A 319 7.03 16.39 15.36
N ASP A 320 6.43 15.50 16.13
CA ASP A 320 7.14 14.37 16.72
C ASP A 320 7.52 13.35 15.64
N LYS A 321 6.64 13.14 14.66
CA LYS A 321 6.92 12.32 13.47
C LYS A 321 8.13 12.87 12.69
N HIS A 322 8.11 14.15 12.34
CA HIS A 322 9.20 14.76 11.57
C HIS A 322 10.52 14.82 12.34
N ILE A 323 10.48 15.11 13.65
CA ILE A 323 11.67 15.05 14.50
C ILE A 323 12.27 13.64 14.49
N LEU A 324 11.44 12.59 14.53
CA LEU A 324 11.91 11.21 14.47
C LEU A 324 12.59 10.91 13.12
N GLU A 325 11.94 11.22 12.00
CA GLU A 325 12.49 10.98 10.65
C GLU A 325 13.81 11.75 10.41
N LEU A 326 13.91 13.00 10.86
CA LEU A 326 15.14 13.77 10.78
C LEU A 326 16.23 13.22 11.69
N SER A 327 15.86 12.71 12.88
CA SER A 327 16.79 12.07 13.81
C SER A 327 17.38 10.79 13.21
N GLU A 328 16.59 10.00 12.48
CA GLU A 328 17.07 8.83 11.76
C GLU A 328 18.07 9.22 10.67
N LYS A 329 17.75 10.22 9.84
CA LYS A 329 18.67 10.77 8.82
C LYS A 329 19.97 11.31 9.43
N LEU A 330 19.88 11.96 10.59
CA LEU A 330 21.05 12.44 11.34
C LEU A 330 21.95 11.27 11.76
N VAL A 331 21.38 10.17 12.27
CA VAL A 331 22.14 8.97 12.67
C VAL A 331 22.84 8.35 11.45
N GLU A 332 22.16 8.23 10.31
CA GLU A 332 22.75 7.73 9.07
C GLU A 332 23.90 8.61 8.57
N THR A 333 23.72 9.93 8.68
CA THR A 333 24.74 10.91 8.28
C THR A 333 25.99 10.79 9.14
N ILE A 334 25.81 10.69 10.46
CA ILE A 334 26.91 10.45 11.42
C ILE A 334 27.63 9.13 11.11
N GLU A 335 26.88 8.05 10.84
CA GLU A 335 27.49 6.76 10.46
C GLU A 335 28.32 6.88 9.18
N SER A 336 27.83 7.59 8.17
CA SER A 336 28.51 7.81 6.90
C SER A 336 29.81 8.61 7.07
N GLU A 337 29.79 9.67 7.88
CA GLU A 337 30.98 10.46 8.20
C GLU A 337 32.03 9.64 8.96
N ASP A 338 31.60 8.92 9.99
CA ASP A 338 32.48 8.06 10.78
C ASP A 338 33.10 6.97 9.91
N ARG A 339 32.34 6.43 8.94
CA ARG A 339 32.86 5.48 7.95
C ARG A 339 33.94 6.09 7.07
N LYS A 340 33.80 7.35 6.64
CA LYS A 340 34.86 8.07 5.90
C LYS A 340 36.11 8.26 6.75
N ILE A 341 35.97 8.56 8.04
CA ILE A 341 37.10 8.69 8.98
C ILE A 341 37.85 7.35 9.10
N VAL A 342 37.11 6.28 9.37
CA VAL A 342 37.68 4.93 9.50
C VAL A 342 38.34 4.48 8.19
N GLU A 343 37.73 4.75 7.03
CA GLU A 343 38.30 4.38 5.73
C GLU A 343 39.58 5.16 5.43
N ARG A 344 39.57 6.48 5.67
CA ARG A 344 40.75 7.33 5.48
C ARG A 344 41.90 6.85 6.34
N TYR A 345 41.63 6.51 7.61
CA TYR A 345 42.65 6.00 8.52
C TYR A 345 43.15 4.61 8.09
N TYR A 346 42.25 3.69 7.76
CA TYR A 346 42.58 2.35 7.26
C TYR A 346 43.52 2.41 6.06
N ASN A 347 43.30 3.32 5.12
CA ASN A 347 44.13 3.50 3.93
C ASN A 347 45.56 4.01 4.22
N THR A 348 45.88 4.38 5.45
CA THR A 348 47.27 4.71 5.88
C THR A 348 48.03 3.50 6.43
N LEU A 349 47.30 2.44 6.79
CA LEU A 349 47.85 1.26 7.45
C LEU A 349 48.51 0.32 6.44
N VAL A 350 49.65 -0.25 6.84
CA VAL A 350 50.38 -1.25 6.07
C VAL A 350 50.46 -2.53 6.88
N PHE A 351 50.11 -3.65 6.26
CA PHE A 351 50.00 -4.95 6.88
C PHE A 351 50.97 -5.91 6.19
N LEU A 352 52.09 -6.24 6.81
CA LEU A 352 53.12 -7.13 6.24
C LEU A 352 53.09 -8.53 6.85
N ASP A 353 52.43 -8.68 7.99
CA ASP A 353 52.33 -9.90 8.78
C ASP A 353 51.13 -9.84 9.75
N GLN A 354 50.98 -10.87 10.59
CA GLN A 354 49.90 -10.94 11.57
C GLN A 354 50.05 -9.94 12.72
N GLU A 355 51.28 -9.53 13.06
CA GLU A 355 51.53 -8.60 14.18
C GLU A 355 51.20 -7.15 13.79
N SER A 356 51.58 -6.72 12.58
CA SER A 356 51.15 -5.45 11.97
C SER A 356 49.63 -5.38 11.82
N MET A 357 48.97 -6.50 11.53
CA MET A 357 47.50 -6.60 11.53
C MET A 357 46.89 -6.38 12.91
N LYS A 358 47.39 -7.07 13.96
CA LYS A 358 46.93 -6.87 15.34
C LYS A 358 47.09 -5.40 15.76
N ARG A 359 48.25 -4.78 15.48
CA ARG A 359 48.50 -3.37 15.77
C ARG A 359 47.53 -2.44 15.02
N GLY A 360 47.32 -2.66 13.73
CA GLY A 360 46.38 -1.85 12.94
C GLY A 360 44.92 -2.00 13.39
N ILE A 361 44.51 -3.22 13.78
CA ILE A 361 43.19 -3.46 14.38
C ILE A 361 43.06 -2.71 15.72
N ALA A 362 44.08 -2.76 16.58
CA ALA A 362 44.07 -2.01 17.84
C ALA A 362 43.97 -0.50 17.60
N LYS A 363 44.72 0.03 16.61
CA LYS A 363 44.64 1.43 16.20
C LYS A 363 43.23 1.80 15.71
N ILE A 364 42.59 0.99 14.86
CA ILE A 364 41.20 1.23 14.40
C ILE A 364 40.20 1.16 15.56
N ARG A 365 40.35 0.21 16.49
CA ARG A 365 39.47 0.07 17.65
C ARG A 365 39.48 1.32 18.53
N ASN A 366 40.65 1.93 18.67
CA ASN A 366 40.89 3.14 19.46
C ASN A 366 40.61 4.44 18.70
N LEU A 367 40.15 4.39 17.44
CA LEU A 367 39.71 5.60 16.74
C LEU A 367 38.53 6.23 17.48
N ASP A 368 38.61 7.56 17.63
CA ASP A 368 37.54 8.38 18.16
C ASP A 368 36.49 8.61 17.07
N VAL A 369 35.50 7.72 17.05
CA VAL A 369 34.32 7.78 16.18
C VAL A 369 33.11 7.41 17.01
N ARG A 370 31.98 8.05 16.71
CA ARG A 370 30.74 8.00 17.48
C ARG A 370 30.05 6.64 17.28
N THR A 371 30.08 6.12 16.06
CA THR A 371 29.39 4.88 15.69
C THR A 371 30.30 3.66 15.85
N LYS A 372 30.15 2.95 16.97
CA LYS A 372 30.94 1.73 17.29
C LYS A 372 30.85 0.65 16.20
N LYS A 373 29.66 0.44 15.62
CA LYS A 373 29.38 -0.54 14.57
C LYS A 373 30.33 -0.38 13.36
N VAL A 374 30.62 0.85 12.94
CA VAL A 374 31.52 1.14 11.80
C VAL A 374 32.92 0.57 12.04
N LYS A 375 33.46 0.72 13.25
CA LYS A 375 34.76 0.15 13.62
C LYS A 375 34.73 -1.37 13.55
N GLU A 376 33.70 -1.98 14.11
CA GLU A 376 33.57 -3.44 14.17
C GLU A 376 33.46 -4.06 12.77
N GLU A 377 32.70 -3.44 11.86
CA GLU A 377 32.60 -3.86 10.46
C GLU A 377 33.95 -3.80 9.76
N LYS A 378 34.72 -2.71 9.93
CA LYS A 378 36.05 -2.60 9.32
C LYS A 378 37.03 -3.61 9.91
N ILE A 379 37.01 -3.83 11.22
CA ILE A 379 37.85 -4.84 11.86
C ILE A 379 37.50 -6.24 11.32
N ARG A 380 36.21 -6.57 11.20
CA ARG A 380 35.75 -7.84 10.62
C ARG A 380 36.23 -8.02 9.19
N TYR A 381 36.16 -6.97 8.37
CA TYR A 381 36.69 -6.96 7.01
C TYR A 381 38.19 -7.31 6.98
N ILE A 382 38.98 -6.66 7.84
CA ILE A 382 40.43 -6.86 7.94
C ILE A 382 40.76 -8.29 8.33
N VAL A 383 40.11 -8.83 9.36
CA VAL A 383 40.31 -10.21 9.83
C VAL A 383 39.98 -11.22 8.72
N ASN A 384 38.80 -11.09 8.10
CA ASN A 384 38.31 -12.01 7.08
C ASN A 384 39.14 -11.99 5.79
N ARG A 385 39.90 -10.92 5.53
CA ARG A 385 40.73 -10.76 4.33
C ARG A 385 42.22 -10.68 4.64
N SER A 386 42.62 -11.09 5.84
CA SER A 386 43.97 -10.89 6.36
C SER A 386 45.08 -11.39 5.43
N GLU A 387 45.02 -12.64 4.99
CA GLU A 387 46.00 -13.24 4.09
C GLU A 387 46.10 -12.49 2.75
N LYS A 388 44.96 -12.11 2.17
CA LYS A 388 44.89 -11.38 0.90
C LYS A 388 45.48 -9.98 1.02
N ILE A 389 45.16 -9.28 2.11
CA ILE A 389 45.67 -7.93 2.40
C ILE A 389 47.20 -7.99 2.59
N ILE A 390 47.70 -8.90 3.41
CA ILE A 390 49.14 -9.08 3.65
C ILE A 390 49.88 -9.38 2.35
N LYS A 391 49.39 -10.34 1.55
CA LYS A 391 49.98 -10.68 0.26
C LYS A 391 50.06 -9.47 -0.67
N ARG A 392 48.97 -8.68 -0.74
CA ARG A 392 48.92 -7.46 -1.58
C ARG A 392 49.93 -6.41 -1.10
N HIS A 393 50.00 -6.16 0.20
CA HIS A 393 50.88 -5.13 0.75
C HIS A 393 52.36 -5.51 0.60
N ARG A 394 52.72 -6.80 0.69
CA ARG A 394 54.08 -7.28 0.36
C ARG A 394 54.46 -7.02 -1.09
N ILE A 395 53.54 -7.24 -2.04
CA ILE A 395 53.77 -6.91 -3.45
C ILE A 395 54.00 -5.41 -3.64
N LEU A 396 53.21 -4.57 -2.94
CA LEU A 396 53.39 -3.12 -2.96
C LEU A 396 54.73 -2.69 -2.35
N LEU A 397 55.17 -3.34 -1.26
CA LEU A 397 56.48 -3.10 -0.65
C LEU A 397 57.62 -3.37 -1.64
N GLU A 398 57.59 -4.51 -2.34
CA GLU A 398 58.61 -4.83 -3.35
C GLU A 398 58.63 -3.84 -4.53
N ARG A 399 57.46 -3.33 -4.93
CA ARG A 399 57.36 -2.25 -5.93
C ARG A 399 57.95 -0.93 -5.40
N ALA A 400 57.64 -0.58 -4.15
CA ALA A 400 58.16 0.60 -3.49
C ALA A 400 59.69 0.59 -3.38
N LYS A 401 60.30 -0.55 -3.04
CA LYS A 401 61.76 -0.74 -3.00
C LYS A 401 62.40 -0.46 -4.35
N ARG A 402 61.86 -1.02 -5.43
CA ARG A 402 62.37 -0.78 -6.79
C ARG A 402 62.32 0.70 -7.16
N TYR A 403 61.23 1.39 -6.81
CA TYR A 403 61.12 2.83 -7.01
C TYR A 403 62.19 3.60 -6.23
N GLU A 404 62.39 3.27 -4.95
CA GLU A 404 63.35 3.97 -4.10
C GLU A 404 64.80 3.79 -4.60
N VAL A 405 65.18 2.58 -5.00
CA VAL A 405 66.49 2.31 -5.63
C VAL A 405 66.68 3.15 -6.87
N ARG A 406 65.67 3.22 -7.75
CA ARG A 406 65.70 4.02 -8.99
C ARG A 406 65.87 5.51 -8.69
N VAL A 407 65.11 6.05 -7.73
CA VAL A 407 65.19 7.46 -7.34
C VAL A 407 66.54 7.80 -6.68
N LYS A 408 67.07 6.91 -5.83
CA LYS A 408 68.40 7.08 -5.22
C LYS A 408 69.50 7.09 -6.30
N ALA A 409 69.45 6.17 -7.26
CA ALA A 409 70.39 6.11 -8.40
C ALA A 409 70.34 7.38 -9.28
N LEU A 410 69.16 7.96 -9.50
CA LEU A 410 69.00 9.21 -10.26
C LEU A 410 69.54 10.45 -9.52
N LYS A 411 69.64 10.42 -8.18
CA LYS A 411 70.20 11.52 -7.38
C LYS A 411 71.73 11.56 -7.39
N THR A 412 72.39 10.43 -7.63
CA THR A 412 73.86 10.29 -7.60
C THR A 412 74.56 10.52 -8.95
N LEU A 413 73.82 10.77 -10.05
CA LEU A 413 74.36 11.01 -11.39
C LEU A 413 74.84 12.47 -11.59
N PRO A 414 76.00 12.69 -12.25
CA PRO A 414 76.46 14.02 -12.69
C PRO A 414 75.44 14.72 -13.62
N LYS A 415 75.38 16.06 -13.58
CA LYS A 415 74.36 16.87 -14.29
C LYS A 415 74.33 16.65 -15.81
N GLU A 416 75.48 16.33 -16.41
CA GLU A 416 75.64 16.07 -17.84
C GLU A 416 75.06 14.71 -18.26
N GLU A 417 75.28 13.67 -17.46
CA GLU A 417 74.70 12.33 -17.68
C GLU A 417 73.19 12.30 -17.41
N LYS A 418 72.73 13.11 -16.44
CA LYS A 418 71.30 13.29 -16.14
C LYS A 418 70.55 13.88 -17.34
N ASN A 419 71.15 14.85 -18.03
CA ASN A 419 70.60 15.46 -19.24
C ASN A 419 70.70 14.55 -20.47
N ALA A 420 71.73 13.70 -20.56
CA ALA A 420 71.84 12.67 -21.59
C ALA A 420 70.77 11.58 -21.43
N LEU A 421 70.53 11.13 -20.19
CA LEU A 421 69.48 10.17 -19.86
C LEU A 421 68.09 10.75 -20.15
N ILE A 422 67.83 12.02 -19.79
CA ILE A 422 66.58 12.72 -20.11
C ILE A 422 66.38 12.85 -21.64
N ARG A 423 67.44 13.14 -22.41
CA ARG A 423 67.38 13.18 -23.88
C ARG A 423 67.13 11.82 -24.53
N ILE A 424 67.67 10.75 -23.96
CA ILE A 424 67.41 9.37 -24.40
C ILE A 424 65.96 9.00 -24.11
N ILE A 425 65.44 9.33 -22.92
CA ILE A 425 64.04 9.13 -22.55
C ILE A 425 63.10 9.93 -23.49
N SER A 426 63.41 11.18 -23.84
CA SER A 426 62.59 11.97 -24.77
C SER A 426 62.54 11.43 -26.21
N LYS A 427 63.58 10.75 -26.68
CA LYS A 427 63.63 10.15 -28.03
C LYS A 427 62.95 8.78 -28.13
N THR A 428 62.79 8.08 -27.02
CA THR A 428 62.16 6.74 -26.98
C THR A 428 60.63 6.81 -26.87
N ILE A 429 60.10 7.90 -26.28
CA ILE A 429 58.67 8.22 -26.19
C ILE A 429 57.99 8.30 -27.59
N GLU A 430 58.73 8.65 -28.66
CA GLU A 430 58.21 8.68 -30.03
C GLU A 430 57.92 7.28 -30.63
N LYS A 431 58.32 6.16 -30.00
CA LYS A 431 58.26 4.80 -30.59
C LYS A 431 57.36 3.78 -29.88
N GLY A 432 56.47 4.20 -28.98
CA GLY A 432 55.35 3.37 -28.48
C GLY A 432 55.67 2.21 -27.52
N ASN A 433 56.95 1.82 -27.33
CA ASN A 433 57.37 0.82 -26.34
C ASN A 433 57.32 1.32 -24.88
N ASP A 434 57.20 2.64 -24.64
CA ASP A 434 57.28 3.26 -23.30
C ASP A 434 55.93 3.38 -22.55
N ILE A 435 54.79 2.99 -23.14
CA ILE A 435 53.51 3.01 -22.39
C ILE A 435 53.57 2.05 -21.20
N ILE A 436 54.21 0.89 -21.37
CA ILE A 436 54.36 -0.12 -20.33
C ILE A 436 55.34 0.35 -19.24
N GLU A 437 56.44 1.02 -19.63
CA GLU A 437 57.45 1.51 -18.69
C GLU A 437 56.95 2.71 -17.87
N ASP A 438 56.22 3.65 -18.48
CA ASP A 438 55.55 4.76 -17.78
C ASP A 438 54.43 4.24 -16.85
N LEU A 439 53.64 3.26 -17.27
CA LEU A 439 52.63 2.61 -16.41
C LEU A 439 53.28 1.88 -15.23
N GLN A 440 54.40 1.20 -15.46
CA GLN A 440 55.15 0.51 -14.41
C GLN A 440 55.75 1.50 -13.42
N GLU A 441 56.36 2.59 -13.90
CA GLU A 441 56.90 3.65 -13.03
C GLU A 441 55.79 4.32 -12.21
N ARG A 442 54.65 4.66 -12.82
CA ARG A 442 53.50 5.21 -12.10
C ARG A 442 53.01 4.26 -11.01
N SER A 443 52.87 2.96 -11.31
CA SER A 443 52.45 1.96 -10.32
C SER A 443 53.46 1.79 -9.18
N GLU A 444 54.77 1.82 -9.48
CA GLU A 444 55.82 1.74 -8.47
C GLU A 444 55.89 2.99 -7.60
N ARG A 445 55.66 4.18 -8.19
CA ARG A 445 55.54 5.46 -7.47
C ARG A 445 54.33 5.50 -6.56
N GLU A 446 53.17 5.02 -7.01
CA GLU A 446 51.96 4.90 -6.19
C GLU A 446 52.15 3.91 -5.04
N ALA A 447 52.77 2.76 -5.29
CA ALA A 447 53.12 1.80 -4.26
C ALA A 447 54.07 2.42 -3.24
N TRP A 448 55.09 3.16 -3.69
CA TRP A 448 55.98 3.91 -2.81
C TRP A 448 55.23 4.94 -1.97
N ARG A 449 54.34 5.75 -2.56
CA ARG A 449 53.52 6.73 -1.83
C ARG A 449 52.64 6.07 -0.77
N PHE A 450 52.03 4.93 -1.06
CA PHE A 450 51.22 4.20 -0.09
C PHE A 450 52.09 3.61 1.04
N ILE A 451 53.13 2.87 0.69
CA ILE A 451 54.02 2.17 1.64
C ILE A 451 54.73 3.16 2.55
N THR A 452 55.26 4.26 2.00
CA THR A 452 55.99 5.29 2.75
C THR A 452 55.10 6.40 3.30
N ASN A 453 53.77 6.33 3.07
CA ASN A 453 52.84 7.42 3.36
C ASN A 453 53.37 8.78 2.86
N ASN A 454 53.59 8.87 1.55
CA ASN A 454 54.18 10.01 0.84
C ASN A 454 55.57 10.42 1.36
N GLY A 455 56.40 9.46 1.78
CA GLY A 455 57.75 9.70 2.27
C GLY A 455 57.85 10.14 3.74
N THR A 456 56.75 10.06 4.51
CA THR A 456 56.77 10.36 5.95
C THR A 456 57.43 9.26 6.79
N ARG A 457 57.60 8.05 6.23
CA ARG A 457 58.34 6.93 6.81
C ARG A 457 59.29 6.31 5.80
N SER A 458 60.45 5.84 6.23
CA SER A 458 61.40 5.12 5.36
C SER A 458 60.90 3.72 5.03
N ILE A 459 61.43 3.10 3.97
CA ILE A 459 61.13 1.68 3.70
C ILE A 459 61.71 0.79 4.80
N GLU A 460 62.90 1.12 5.33
CA GLU A 460 63.52 0.37 6.41
C GLU A 460 62.62 0.34 7.67
N ASP A 461 62.04 1.49 8.06
CA ASP A 461 61.12 1.57 9.21
C ASP A 461 59.84 0.72 9.02
N VAL A 462 59.34 0.66 7.79
CA VAL A 462 58.14 -0.12 7.44
C VAL A 462 58.42 -1.62 7.52
N GLU A 463 59.60 -2.06 7.07
CA GLU A 463 60.01 -3.47 7.11
C GLU A 463 60.27 -3.96 8.53
N GLU A 464 60.94 -3.14 9.34
CA GLU A 464 61.26 -3.45 10.73
C GLU A 464 60.05 -3.29 11.66
N ASN A 465 58.87 -2.97 11.10
CA ASN A 465 57.62 -2.81 11.84
C ASN A 465 57.69 -1.73 12.95
N ARG A 466 58.56 -0.73 12.81
CA ARG A 466 58.87 0.29 13.83
C ARG A 466 57.87 1.47 13.90
N ILE A 467 56.63 1.27 13.41
CA ILE A 467 55.64 2.35 13.13
C ILE A 467 54.22 2.03 13.66
#